data_AF-A0A1M4DYR8-F1
#
_entry.id   AF-A0A1M4DYR8-F1
#
_cell.length_a   1.000
_cell.length_b   1.000
_cell.length_c   1.000
_cell.angle_alpha   90.00
_cell.angle_beta   90.00
_cell.angle_gamma   90.00
#
_symmetry.space_group_name_H-M   'P 1'
#
loop_
_entity.id
_entity.type
_entity.pdbx_description
1 polymer ?
#
loop_
_entity_poly.entity_id
_entity_poly.type
_entity_poly.pdbx_seq_one_letter_code
_entity_poly.pdbx_strand_id
1 'polypeptide(L)'
;MTAYFCFHGEPAVRLSRLTLGVGEESRAVMWRGEGPDDPVHSAFFFYDYAKLLMDEVGSSAGPPRGYFRLLRFTGRTPGAWRFEAMHVPRTGPSLPLGRLDIDVREPATLDADLLYTGKYLLWQRSVPPALGAKAPLLFHATSGLKGLQVGMFQSSKDQGPLPEGLYSFLTHVNPRQSSVEAANKREDALTNKEEGIEFLPVGGNGPVDTNWGTMRVRLTPLSGNMYGRGGFYLHNSHKGHSMGCVEVGPSTDGLDFFSALLIHAGSPSRKPRMTLRVKYSFPEQTTLGKTLTSGG
;
A
#
# COMPACT_ATOMS: atom_id res chain seq x y z
N MET A 1 4.72 18.54 -9.36
CA MET A 1 4.98 18.20 -10.78
C MET A 1 3.63 18.23 -11.46
N THR A 2 3.39 19.21 -12.33
CA THR A 2 2.12 19.38 -13.03
C THR A 2 2.27 18.77 -14.39
N ALA A 3 1.37 17.87 -14.77
CA ALA A 3 1.40 17.35 -16.13
C ALA A 3 -0.02 17.14 -16.64
N TYR A 4 -0.18 17.48 -17.91
CA TYR A 4 -1.44 17.56 -18.62
C TYR A 4 -1.49 16.41 -19.62
N PHE A 5 -2.66 15.84 -19.85
CA PHE A 5 -2.91 14.94 -20.97
C PHE A 5 -4.03 15.53 -21.83
N CYS A 6 -3.94 15.31 -23.14
CA CYS A 6 -4.98 15.60 -24.11
C CYS A 6 -5.28 14.32 -24.88
N PHE A 7 -6.55 14.08 -25.21
CA PHE A 7 -6.99 12.96 -26.03
C PHE A 7 -7.74 13.50 -27.24
N HIS A 8 -7.47 12.99 -28.43
CA HIS A 8 -8.19 13.36 -29.65
C HIS A 8 -9.15 12.22 -30.03
N GLY A 9 -10.42 12.52 -30.26
CA GLY A 9 -11.43 11.52 -30.64
C GLY A 9 -12.45 12.09 -31.62
N GLU A 10 -13.02 11.23 -32.48
CA GLU A 10 -13.96 11.64 -33.53
C GLU A 10 -15.32 12.13 -32.98
N PRO A 11 -16.02 13.01 -33.72
CA PRO A 11 -17.17 13.78 -33.23
C PRO A 11 -18.40 12.97 -32.80
N ALA A 12 -18.50 11.71 -33.21
CA ALA A 12 -19.63 10.83 -32.94
C ALA A 12 -19.45 9.98 -31.67
N VAL A 13 -18.24 9.93 -31.10
CA VAL A 13 -17.96 9.09 -29.94
C VAL A 13 -18.20 9.89 -28.66
N ARG A 14 -19.36 9.65 -28.03
CA ARG A 14 -19.66 10.15 -26.69
C ARG A 14 -18.75 9.46 -25.67
N LEU A 15 -18.17 10.24 -24.75
CA LEU A 15 -17.41 9.69 -23.64
C LEU A 15 -18.41 9.14 -22.60
N SER A 16 -18.79 7.87 -22.76
CA SER A 16 -19.78 7.17 -21.92
C SER A 16 -19.18 6.56 -20.65
N ARG A 17 -17.84 6.59 -20.51
CA ARG A 17 -17.13 5.93 -19.41
C ARG A 17 -15.84 6.66 -19.07
N LEU A 18 -15.68 7.01 -17.81
CA LEU A 18 -14.42 7.46 -17.20
C LEU A 18 -14.05 6.43 -16.13
N THR A 19 -12.90 5.77 -16.25
CA THR A 19 -12.45 4.79 -15.26
C THR A 19 -11.31 5.39 -14.45
N LEU A 20 -11.52 5.53 -13.15
CA LEU A 20 -10.50 6.00 -12.20
C LEU A 20 -10.03 4.81 -11.36
N GLY A 21 -8.82 4.32 -11.61
CA GLY A 21 -8.18 3.31 -10.76
C GLY A 21 -7.26 3.99 -9.76
N VAL A 22 -7.58 3.91 -8.47
CA VAL A 22 -6.66 4.29 -7.39
C VAL A 22 -6.33 3.02 -6.60
N GLY A 23 -5.09 2.57 -6.71
CA GLY A 23 -4.61 1.36 -6.05
C GLY A 23 -5.07 0.06 -6.70
N GLU A 24 -4.33 -1.02 -6.44
CA GLU A 24 -4.43 -2.31 -7.14
C GLU A 24 -5.64 -3.16 -6.74
N GLU A 25 -6.62 -2.60 -6.03
CA GLU A 25 -7.67 -3.41 -5.40
C GLU A 25 -9.03 -2.75 -5.30
N SER A 26 -9.31 -1.87 -6.23
CA SER A 26 -10.57 -1.17 -6.31
C SER A 26 -11.72 -2.17 -6.57
N ARG A 27 -12.59 -2.43 -5.58
CA ARG A 27 -13.86 -3.18 -5.74
C ARG A 27 -15.01 -2.20 -6.00
N ALA A 28 -15.87 -2.53 -6.96
CA ALA A 28 -17.00 -1.69 -7.37
C ALA A 28 -18.12 -1.71 -6.32
N VAL A 29 -18.64 -0.54 -5.94
CA VAL A 29 -19.90 -0.41 -5.19
C VAL A 29 -20.99 0.06 -6.15
N MET A 30 -22.15 -0.61 -6.15
CA MET A 30 -23.32 -0.26 -6.98
C MET A 30 -24.31 0.59 -6.19
N TRP A 31 -24.84 1.63 -6.82
CA TRP A 31 -26.07 2.32 -6.40
C TRP A 31 -27.08 2.30 -7.56
N ARG A 32 -28.37 2.24 -7.24
CA ARG A 32 -29.48 2.29 -8.21
C ARG A 32 -30.30 3.55 -7.93
N GLY A 33 -30.29 4.50 -8.86
CA GLY A 33 -31.24 5.61 -8.90
C GLY A 33 -32.49 5.22 -9.68
N GLU A 34 -33.64 5.75 -9.27
CA GLU A 34 -34.91 5.61 -9.99
C GLU A 34 -35.16 6.85 -10.85
N GLY A 35 -35.26 6.67 -12.17
CA GLY A 35 -35.55 7.72 -13.16
C GLY A 35 -35.97 7.14 -14.51
N PRO A 36 -36.82 7.83 -15.31
CA PRO A 36 -37.60 7.21 -16.40
C PRO A 36 -36.88 6.98 -17.74
N ASP A 37 -35.63 7.43 -17.95
CA ASP A 37 -34.90 7.26 -19.21
C ASP A 37 -33.43 6.83 -18.96
N ASP A 38 -33.13 5.54 -19.12
CA ASP A 38 -31.82 4.91 -18.82
C ASP A 38 -31.16 4.45 -20.14
N PRO A 39 -29.91 4.86 -20.44
CA PRO A 39 -28.80 4.01 -20.00
C PRO A 39 -27.63 4.83 -19.48
N VAL A 40 -27.05 4.44 -18.35
CA VAL A 40 -25.61 4.14 -18.19
C VAL A 40 -25.25 3.89 -16.73
N HIS A 41 -24.63 2.74 -16.50
CA HIS A 41 -24.01 2.34 -15.24
C HIS A 41 -22.67 3.07 -15.03
N SER A 42 -22.53 3.72 -13.87
CA SER A 42 -21.27 4.32 -13.41
C SER A 42 -20.77 3.58 -12.17
N ALA A 43 -19.49 3.19 -12.16
CA ALA A 43 -18.84 2.59 -10.99
C ALA A 43 -17.70 3.51 -10.54
N PHE A 44 -17.70 3.87 -9.25
CA PHE A 44 -16.66 4.66 -8.61
C PHE A 44 -15.82 3.77 -7.69
N PHE A 45 -14.56 4.15 -7.51
CA PHE A 45 -13.57 3.41 -6.73
C PHE A 45 -12.81 4.37 -5.79
N PHE A 46 -12.80 4.08 -4.48
CA PHE A 46 -12.04 4.82 -3.47
C PHE A 46 -11.55 3.90 -2.35
N TYR A 47 -10.44 4.28 -1.70
CA TYR A 47 -9.91 3.67 -0.47
C TYR A 47 -9.85 4.71 0.64
N ASP A 48 -10.52 4.40 1.75
CA ASP A 48 -10.67 5.10 3.04
C ASP A 48 -11.36 6.49 3.11
N TYR A 49 -12.08 6.68 4.23
CA TYR A 49 -13.09 7.72 4.56
C TYR A 49 -13.12 9.01 3.71
N ALA A 50 -13.67 8.92 2.50
CA ALA A 50 -14.22 10.09 1.82
C ALA A 50 -15.70 10.22 2.19
N LYS A 51 -16.07 11.28 2.93
CA LYS A 51 -17.46 11.76 2.88
C LYS A 51 -17.64 12.41 1.52
N LEU A 52 -18.26 11.68 0.59
CA LEU A 52 -18.61 12.20 -0.72
C LEU A 52 -19.91 13.01 -0.58
N LEU A 53 -19.83 14.33 -0.74
CA LEU A 53 -20.97 15.19 -0.99
C LEU A 53 -20.95 15.50 -2.49
N MET A 54 -21.81 14.84 -3.25
CA MET A 54 -22.05 15.18 -4.65
C MET A 54 -23.30 16.05 -4.71
N ASP A 55 -23.11 17.34 -4.95
CA ASP A 55 -24.19 18.23 -5.38
C ASP A 55 -24.17 18.32 -6.90
N GLU A 56 -25.25 17.85 -7.51
CA GLU A 56 -25.52 18.08 -8.92
C GLU A 56 -26.10 19.49 -9.06
N VAL A 57 -25.30 20.43 -9.56
CA VAL A 57 -25.80 21.76 -9.92
C VAL A 57 -26.27 21.72 -11.36
N GLY A 58 -27.58 21.85 -11.54
CA GLY A 58 -28.29 21.71 -12.80
C GLY A 58 -27.61 22.45 -13.97
N SER A 59 -27.29 21.68 -15.01
CA SER A 59 -26.79 22.18 -16.29
C SER A 59 -27.85 21.87 -17.36
N SER A 60 -28.71 22.84 -17.66
CA SER A 60 -29.76 22.72 -18.70
C SER A 60 -29.25 22.95 -20.14
N ALA A 61 -27.94 23.06 -20.37
CA ALA A 61 -27.36 23.29 -21.69
C ALA A 61 -26.23 22.30 -21.98
N GLY A 62 -26.44 21.44 -22.98
CA GLY A 62 -25.42 20.51 -23.45
C GLY A 62 -24.15 21.22 -23.95
N PRO A 63 -22.96 20.64 -23.74
CA PRO A 63 -21.72 21.30 -24.10
C PRO A 63 -21.54 21.42 -25.64
N PRO A 64 -20.95 22.53 -26.14
CA PRO A 64 -20.66 22.74 -27.56
C PRO A 64 -19.59 21.78 -28.08
N ARG A 65 -19.61 21.57 -29.40
CA ARG A 65 -18.75 20.61 -30.13
C ARG A 65 -17.27 21.01 -30.08
N GLY A 66 -16.38 20.04 -29.87
CA GLY A 66 -14.94 20.18 -30.11
C GLY A 66 -14.03 20.50 -28.91
N TYR A 67 -14.39 20.07 -27.70
CA TYR A 67 -13.64 20.35 -26.46
C TYR A 67 -13.18 19.06 -25.74
N PHE A 68 -12.11 19.16 -24.95
CA PHE A 68 -11.54 18.08 -24.12
C PHE A 68 -11.80 18.31 -22.63
N ARG A 69 -11.83 17.24 -21.82
CA ARG A 69 -11.86 17.33 -20.34
C ARG A 69 -10.89 16.33 -19.74
N LEU A 70 -10.10 16.77 -18.77
CA LEU A 70 -9.04 16.00 -18.14
C LEU A 70 -9.18 16.03 -16.61
N LEU A 71 -9.06 14.87 -15.96
CA LEU A 71 -8.82 14.76 -14.52
C LEU A 71 -7.65 13.82 -14.27
N ARG A 72 -6.58 14.33 -13.67
CA ARG A 72 -5.37 13.60 -13.30
C ARG A 72 -5.14 13.74 -11.80
N PHE A 73 -4.99 12.61 -11.12
CA PHE A 73 -4.65 12.58 -9.70
C PHE A 73 -3.22 12.11 -9.54
N THR A 74 -2.38 12.97 -8.99
CA THR A 74 -1.06 12.60 -8.49
C THR A 74 -0.81 13.38 -7.21
N GLY A 75 -1.04 12.73 -6.07
CA GLY A 75 -0.79 13.29 -4.75
C GLY A 75 -0.30 12.20 -3.81
N ARG A 76 0.94 12.34 -3.31
CA ARG A 76 1.46 11.58 -2.17
C ARG A 76 1.17 12.29 -0.84
N THR A 77 0.60 13.50 -0.89
CA THR A 77 0.40 14.37 0.26
C THR A 77 -1.05 14.37 0.73
N PRO A 78 -1.27 14.15 2.04
CA PRO A 78 -2.54 14.40 2.70
C PRO A 78 -3.06 15.81 2.42
N GLY A 79 -4.38 15.97 2.39
CA GLY A 79 -5.05 17.24 2.20
C GLY A 79 -6.41 17.09 1.50
N ALA A 80 -7.19 18.17 1.60
CA ALA A 80 -8.40 18.32 0.81
C ALA A 80 -8.04 18.86 -0.58
N TRP A 81 -8.45 18.14 -1.60
CA TRP A 81 -8.29 18.49 -3.00
C TRP A 81 -9.68 18.75 -3.59
N ARG A 82 -9.81 19.83 -4.33
CA ARG A 82 -11.03 20.14 -5.09
C ARG A 82 -10.71 20.09 -6.57
N PHE A 83 -11.52 19.34 -7.29
CA PHE A 83 -11.46 19.25 -8.73
C PHE A 83 -12.77 19.75 -9.33
N GLU A 84 -12.66 20.67 -10.26
CA GLU A 84 -13.81 21.24 -10.97
C GLU A 84 -13.65 20.94 -12.45
N ALA A 85 -14.63 20.24 -13.01
CA ALA A 85 -14.74 20.11 -14.45
C ALA A 85 -15.36 21.40 -14.98
N MET A 86 -14.65 22.12 -15.84
CA MET A 86 -15.10 23.39 -16.44
C MET A 86 -15.29 23.24 -17.94
N HIS A 87 -16.38 23.79 -18.46
CA HIS A 87 -16.59 24.02 -19.88
C HIS A 87 -16.09 25.43 -20.18
N VAL A 88 -15.08 25.53 -21.04
CA VAL A 88 -14.46 26.81 -21.40
C VAL A 88 -14.77 27.10 -22.87
N PRO A 89 -15.84 27.85 -23.19
CA PRO A 89 -16.18 28.15 -24.56
C PRO A 89 -15.18 29.12 -25.20
N ARG A 90 -15.17 29.19 -26.54
CA ARG A 90 -14.25 30.06 -27.30
C ARG A 90 -14.55 31.55 -27.09
N THR A 91 -15.80 31.85 -26.77
CA THR A 91 -16.32 33.18 -26.39
C THR A 91 -17.35 32.98 -25.27
N GLY A 92 -17.41 33.91 -24.32
CA GLY A 92 -18.31 33.84 -23.16
C GLY A 92 -17.69 33.23 -21.89
N PRO A 93 -18.46 33.17 -20.80
CA PRO A 93 -17.96 32.74 -19.49
C PRO A 93 -17.80 31.21 -19.41
N SER A 94 -16.79 30.76 -18.67
CA SER A 94 -16.62 29.35 -18.33
C SER A 94 -17.77 28.86 -17.45
N LEU A 95 -18.24 27.63 -17.70
CA LEU A 95 -19.36 27.01 -16.97
C LEU A 95 -18.86 25.78 -16.19
N PRO A 96 -19.08 25.69 -14.86
CA PRO A 96 -18.79 24.47 -14.12
C PRO A 96 -19.75 23.35 -14.53
N LEU A 97 -19.24 22.13 -14.61
CA LEU A 97 -19.96 20.95 -15.09
C LEU A 97 -20.09 19.87 -14.03
N GLY A 98 -19.31 19.98 -12.97
CA GLY A 98 -19.22 18.99 -11.93
C GLY A 98 -18.04 19.28 -11.03
N ARG A 99 -18.16 18.85 -9.79
CA ARG A 99 -17.15 19.01 -8.75
C ARG A 99 -16.88 17.67 -8.09
N LEU A 100 -15.61 17.41 -7.82
CA LEU A 100 -15.15 16.27 -7.03
C LEU A 100 -14.24 16.81 -5.93
N ASP A 101 -14.70 16.71 -4.69
CA ASP A 101 -13.85 16.93 -3.54
C ASP A 101 -13.25 15.59 -3.11
N ILE A 102 -11.93 15.55 -2.93
CA ILE A 102 -11.18 14.40 -2.41
C ILE A 102 -10.47 14.85 -1.14
N ASP A 103 -10.84 14.27 -0.02
CA ASP A 103 -10.11 14.46 1.24
C ASP A 103 -9.18 13.26 1.45
N VAL A 104 -7.89 13.45 1.22
CA VAL A 104 -6.87 12.43 1.50
C VAL A 104 -6.36 12.68 2.91
N ARG A 105 -6.80 11.89 3.87
CA ARG A 105 -6.30 12.01 5.25
C ARG A 105 -5.08 11.12 5.42
N GLU A 106 -4.12 11.55 6.25
CA GLU A 106 -3.20 10.57 6.82
C GLU A 106 -4.04 9.55 7.57
N PRO A 107 -3.78 8.25 7.39
CA PRO A 107 -4.32 7.27 8.33
C PRO A 107 -3.92 7.74 9.73
N ALA A 108 -4.91 7.87 10.61
CA ALA A 108 -4.78 8.45 11.95
C ALA A 108 -3.98 7.55 12.91
N THR A 109 -2.79 7.15 12.50
CA THR A 109 -1.88 6.26 13.22
C THR A 109 -0.61 7.03 13.52
N LEU A 110 -0.76 8.13 14.26
CA LEU A 110 0.36 8.92 14.79
C LEU A 110 1.19 8.15 15.82
N ASP A 111 0.91 6.86 16.08
CA ASP A 111 1.52 6.06 17.13
C ASP A 111 2.55 5.03 16.63
N ALA A 112 2.73 4.90 15.31
CA ALA A 112 3.67 3.92 14.72
C ALA A 112 4.69 4.53 13.76
N ASP A 113 5.88 3.92 13.67
CA ASP A 113 6.89 4.31 12.68
C ASP A 113 6.54 3.78 11.27
N LEU A 114 5.93 2.59 11.24
CA LEU A 114 5.48 1.87 10.05
C LEU A 114 3.98 1.55 10.14
N LEU A 115 3.30 1.59 9.00
CA LEU A 115 1.92 1.16 8.84
C LEU A 115 1.83 0.11 7.73
N TYR A 116 1.37 -1.09 8.07
CA TYR A 116 1.00 -2.11 7.10
C TYR A 116 -0.51 -2.10 6.88
N THR A 117 -0.91 -1.82 5.64
CA THR A 117 -2.32 -1.70 5.22
C THR A 117 -2.83 -2.93 4.49
N GLY A 118 -2.13 -4.07 4.55
CA GLY A 118 -2.45 -5.27 3.75
C GLY A 118 -1.68 -5.36 2.44
N LYS A 119 -1.60 -4.27 1.67
CA LYS A 119 -0.84 -4.25 0.41
C LYS A 119 0.46 -3.50 0.44
N TYR A 120 0.56 -2.59 1.39
CA TYR A 120 1.64 -1.65 1.43
C TYR A 120 2.18 -1.57 2.84
N LEU A 121 3.50 -1.47 2.91
CA LEU A 121 4.20 -1.08 4.12
C LEU A 121 4.62 0.38 3.92
N LEU A 122 4.01 1.27 4.70
CA LEU A 122 4.27 2.70 4.69
C LEU A 122 5.22 3.03 5.83
N TRP A 123 6.40 3.57 5.52
CA TRP A 123 7.35 4.07 6.51
C TRP A 123 7.19 5.59 6.62
N GLN A 124 6.50 6.02 7.68
CA GLN A 124 6.09 7.41 7.87
C GLN A 124 7.05 8.19 8.77
N ARG A 125 7.54 7.56 9.85
CA ARG A 125 8.37 8.22 10.87
C ARG A 125 9.75 7.58 10.98
N SER A 126 10.70 8.33 11.52
CA SER A 126 12.08 7.84 11.71
C SER A 126 12.77 7.38 10.42
N VAL A 127 12.30 7.88 9.27
CA VAL A 127 12.99 7.69 7.99
C VAL A 127 14.35 8.40 8.09
N PRO A 128 15.48 7.68 7.91
CA PRO A 128 16.79 8.28 8.08
C PRO A 128 17.03 9.37 7.00
N PRO A 129 17.58 10.55 7.37
CA PRO A 129 17.89 11.61 6.41
C PRO A 129 18.77 11.17 5.24
N ALA A 130 19.63 10.16 5.47
CA ALA A 130 20.52 9.57 4.48
C ALA A 130 19.79 8.95 3.28
N LEU A 131 18.50 8.62 3.40
CA LEU A 131 17.72 8.13 2.26
C LEU A 131 17.34 9.23 1.28
N GLY A 132 17.57 10.51 1.58
CA GLY A 132 17.33 11.67 0.70
C GLY A 132 15.85 11.87 0.29
N ALA A 133 14.99 10.90 0.60
CA ALA A 133 13.59 10.89 0.28
C ALA A 133 12.81 11.78 1.25
N LYS A 134 11.91 12.61 0.70
CA LYS A 134 10.84 13.21 1.49
C LYS A 134 9.90 12.08 1.89
N ALA A 135 9.92 11.70 3.16
CA ALA A 135 8.95 10.76 3.74
C ALA A 135 7.51 11.16 3.35
N PRO A 136 6.57 10.19 3.27
CA PRO A 136 6.73 8.78 3.62
C PRO A 136 7.31 7.90 2.49
N LEU A 137 7.95 6.79 2.85
CA LEU A 137 8.35 5.74 1.91
C LEU A 137 7.25 4.67 1.82
N LEU A 138 6.96 4.17 0.62
CA LEU A 138 5.90 3.19 0.37
C LEU A 138 6.49 1.95 -0.30
N PHE A 139 6.33 0.79 0.33
CA PHE A 139 6.81 -0.50 -0.17
C PHE A 139 5.64 -1.43 -0.48
N HIS A 140 5.77 -2.22 -1.53
CA HIS A 140 4.87 -3.33 -1.81
C HIS A 140 4.93 -4.36 -0.67
N ALA A 141 3.80 -4.91 -0.24
CA ALA A 141 3.76 -5.85 0.86
C ALA A 141 2.63 -6.88 0.72
N THR A 142 2.90 -8.11 1.14
CA THR A 142 1.96 -9.23 1.03
C THR A 142 1.92 -10.05 2.30
N SER A 143 0.74 -10.52 2.72
CA SER A 143 0.58 -11.42 3.85
C SER A 143 -0.49 -12.48 3.60
N GLY A 144 -0.39 -13.63 4.25
CA GLY A 144 -1.32 -14.75 4.14
C GLY A 144 -1.00 -15.69 2.99
N LEU A 145 -1.45 -16.95 3.12
CA LEU A 145 -1.27 -17.98 2.10
C LEU A 145 -2.15 -17.69 0.89
N LYS A 146 -1.76 -18.21 -0.28
CA LYS A 146 -2.55 -18.07 -1.52
C LYS A 146 -4.00 -18.52 -1.28
N GLY A 147 -4.96 -17.66 -1.62
CA GLY A 147 -6.39 -17.88 -1.38
C GLY A 147 -6.90 -17.39 -0.01
N LEU A 148 -6.02 -17.10 0.94
CA LEU A 148 -6.34 -16.57 2.28
C LEU A 148 -5.73 -15.19 2.51
N GLN A 149 -5.39 -14.48 1.43
CA GLN A 149 -4.77 -13.15 1.46
C GLN A 149 -5.84 -12.06 1.63
N VAL A 150 -6.64 -12.15 2.70
CA VAL A 150 -7.74 -11.24 3.00
C VAL A 150 -7.82 -11.01 4.50
N GLY A 151 -8.02 -9.76 4.93
CA GLY A 151 -7.98 -9.35 6.35
C GLY A 151 -8.90 -10.17 7.27
N MET A 152 -10.07 -10.60 6.79
CA MET A 152 -11.05 -11.40 7.55
C MET A 152 -10.51 -12.78 7.94
N PHE A 153 -9.51 -13.28 7.22
CA PHE A 153 -8.86 -14.55 7.53
C PHE A 153 -7.72 -14.40 8.54
N GLN A 154 -7.49 -13.22 9.13
CA GLN A 154 -6.39 -12.98 10.09
C GLN A 154 -6.42 -13.89 11.33
N SER A 155 -7.56 -14.50 11.67
CA SER A 155 -7.68 -15.49 12.74
C SER A 155 -7.30 -16.92 12.31
N SER A 156 -7.10 -17.16 11.02
CA SER A 156 -6.75 -18.48 10.48
C SER A 156 -5.31 -18.81 10.85
N LYS A 157 -5.17 -19.74 11.81
CA LYS A 157 -3.88 -20.18 12.33
C LYS A 157 -2.96 -20.65 11.20
N ASP A 158 -1.73 -20.15 11.19
CA ASP A 158 -0.64 -20.49 10.26
C ASP A 158 -0.94 -20.31 8.75
N GLN A 159 -2.04 -19.65 8.40
CA GLN A 159 -2.48 -19.51 7.01
C GLN A 159 -2.96 -18.10 6.66
N GLY A 160 -3.65 -17.45 7.60
CA GLY A 160 -4.18 -16.10 7.42
C GLY A 160 -3.10 -15.02 7.42
N PRO A 161 -3.43 -13.80 7.01
CA PRO A 161 -2.49 -12.68 7.06
C PRO A 161 -2.13 -12.33 8.51
N LEU A 162 -1.14 -11.46 8.67
CA LEU A 162 -0.70 -10.95 9.96
C LEU A 162 -1.89 -10.32 10.71
N PRO A 163 -2.16 -10.67 11.98
CA PRO A 163 -3.27 -10.07 12.72
C PRO A 163 -3.14 -8.55 12.88
N GLU A 164 -4.27 -7.85 12.89
CA GLU A 164 -4.31 -6.43 13.23
C GLU A 164 -3.81 -6.22 14.66
N GLY A 165 -3.01 -5.16 14.85
CA GLY A 165 -2.33 -4.94 16.12
C GLY A 165 -1.22 -3.92 16.03
N LEU A 166 -0.58 -3.67 17.17
CA LEU A 166 0.68 -2.94 17.24
C LEU A 166 1.80 -3.95 17.49
N TYR A 167 2.90 -3.80 16.77
CA TYR A 167 4.08 -4.64 16.88
C TYR A 167 5.31 -3.76 17.09
N SER A 168 6.40 -4.36 17.56
CA SER A 168 7.72 -3.74 17.58
C SER A 168 8.79 -4.69 17.10
N PHE A 169 9.92 -4.13 16.66
CA PHE A 169 11.12 -4.89 16.33
C PHE A 169 12.37 -4.03 16.56
N LEU A 170 13.50 -4.69 16.80
CA LEU A 170 14.79 -4.04 16.98
C LEU A 170 15.41 -3.68 15.63
N THR A 171 15.99 -2.48 15.54
CA THR A 171 16.58 -1.95 14.30
C THR A 171 18.07 -2.20 14.17
N HIS A 172 18.71 -2.87 15.13
CA HIS A 172 20.11 -3.25 15.01
C HIS A 172 20.25 -4.57 14.26
N VAL A 173 21.39 -4.76 13.60
CA VAL A 173 21.76 -6.04 13.01
C VAL A 173 22.01 -7.06 14.11
N ASN A 174 21.35 -8.22 14.04
CA ASN A 174 21.58 -9.32 14.99
C ASN A 174 23.06 -9.77 14.86
N PRO A 175 23.87 -9.68 15.93
CA PRO A 175 25.30 -9.98 15.86
C PRO A 175 25.61 -11.44 15.51
N ARG A 176 24.66 -12.36 15.75
CA ARG A 176 24.82 -13.78 15.44
C ARG A 176 24.33 -14.15 14.03
N GLN A 177 23.62 -13.25 13.35
CA GLN A 177 23.18 -13.38 11.95
C GLN A 177 23.44 -12.08 11.19
N SER A 178 24.65 -11.54 11.36
CA SER A 178 25.04 -10.23 10.79
C SER A 178 25.42 -10.29 9.32
N SER A 179 25.51 -11.48 8.75
CA SER A 179 25.77 -11.73 7.34
C SER A 179 25.26 -13.11 6.94
N VAL A 180 25.20 -13.38 5.64
CA VAL A 180 24.85 -14.69 5.08
C VAL A 180 25.84 -15.77 5.56
N GLU A 181 27.13 -15.45 5.63
CA GLU A 181 28.17 -16.39 6.09
C GLU A 181 28.01 -16.73 7.57
N ALA A 182 27.65 -15.76 8.40
CA ALA A 182 27.34 -16.00 9.81
C ALA A 182 26.09 -16.89 9.95
N ALA A 183 25.05 -16.62 9.15
CA ALA A 183 23.83 -17.42 9.14
C ALA A 183 24.07 -18.86 8.65
N ASN A 184 24.88 -19.06 7.60
CA ASN A 184 25.22 -20.38 7.05
C ASN A 184 25.94 -21.29 8.07
N LYS A 185 26.56 -20.73 9.11
CA LYS A 185 27.24 -21.47 10.18
C LYS A 185 26.31 -21.88 11.33
N ARG A 186 25.04 -21.45 11.32
CA ARG A 186 24.07 -21.71 12.37
C ARG A 186 23.06 -22.77 11.95
N GLU A 187 22.87 -23.77 12.80
CA GLU A 187 21.83 -24.78 12.63
C GLU A 187 20.42 -24.23 12.91
N ASP A 188 20.31 -23.19 13.73
CA ASP A 188 19.05 -22.57 14.18
C ASP A 188 18.72 -21.25 13.46
N ALA A 189 19.40 -20.93 12.35
CA ALA A 189 19.26 -19.65 11.63
C ALA A 189 17.81 -19.32 11.20
N LEU A 190 16.97 -20.34 10.99
CA LEU A 190 15.56 -20.14 10.59
C LEU A 190 14.57 -20.21 11.76
N THR A 191 14.91 -20.92 12.84
CA THR A 191 13.97 -21.25 13.93
C THR A 191 14.21 -20.46 15.21
N ASN A 192 15.34 -19.75 15.31
CA ASN A 192 15.65 -18.94 16.47
C ASN A 192 14.62 -17.81 16.69
N LYS A 193 14.57 -17.34 17.94
CA LYS A 193 13.62 -16.33 18.40
C LYS A 193 14.29 -14.99 18.68
N GLU A 194 15.48 -14.77 18.13
CA GLU A 194 16.22 -13.53 18.34
C GLU A 194 15.50 -12.35 17.65
N GLU A 195 15.76 -11.14 18.14
CA GLU A 195 15.26 -9.90 17.56
C GLU A 195 16.41 -9.18 16.84
N GLY A 196 16.06 -8.27 15.93
CA GLY A 196 17.02 -7.52 15.11
C GLY A 196 16.88 -7.83 13.64
N ILE A 197 17.73 -7.19 12.83
CA ILE A 197 17.84 -7.44 11.40
C ILE A 197 18.72 -8.67 11.23
N GLU A 198 18.14 -9.72 10.64
CA GLU A 198 18.79 -11.01 10.46
C GLU A 198 19.03 -11.28 8.98
N PHE A 199 20.25 -11.66 8.64
CA PHE A 199 20.57 -12.27 7.36
C PHE A 199 20.25 -13.77 7.43
N LEU A 200 19.70 -14.31 6.35
CA LEU A 200 19.33 -15.71 6.24
C LEU A 200 20.34 -16.49 5.39
N PRO A 201 20.47 -17.81 5.61
CA PRO A 201 21.36 -18.67 4.83
C PRO A 201 21.06 -18.60 3.32
N VAL A 202 22.11 -18.41 2.51
CA VAL A 202 22.07 -18.47 1.04
C VAL A 202 23.18 -19.42 0.56
N GLY A 203 22.83 -20.45 -0.20
CA GLY A 203 23.80 -21.39 -0.81
C GLY A 203 24.63 -22.27 0.14
N GLY A 204 24.24 -22.40 1.42
CA GLY A 204 24.92 -23.21 2.47
C GLY A 204 24.15 -24.48 2.88
N ASN A 205 24.35 -24.97 4.12
CA ASN A 205 23.86 -26.26 4.72
C ASN A 205 22.33 -26.53 4.71
N GLY A 206 21.58 -25.86 3.85
CA GLY A 206 20.19 -26.14 3.52
C GLY A 206 19.78 -25.31 2.31
N PRO A 207 18.77 -25.72 1.54
CA PRO A 207 18.22 -24.88 0.49
C PRO A 207 17.88 -23.51 1.08
N VAL A 208 18.20 -22.44 0.35
CA VAL A 208 17.60 -21.13 0.60
C VAL A 208 16.12 -21.41 0.63
N ASP A 209 15.51 -21.32 1.80
CA ASP A 209 14.08 -21.47 1.84
C ASP A 209 13.57 -20.17 1.20
N THR A 210 13.35 -20.23 -0.12
CA THR A 210 12.86 -19.13 -0.97
C THR A 210 11.61 -18.50 -0.35
N ASN A 211 10.98 -19.22 0.57
CA ASN A 211 9.92 -18.78 1.44
C ASN A 211 10.23 -17.60 2.37
N TRP A 212 11.48 -17.34 2.71
CA TRP A 212 11.87 -16.29 3.67
C TRP A 212 12.73 -15.19 3.05
N GLY A 213 13.24 -15.35 1.83
CA GLY A 213 14.16 -14.40 1.24
C GLY A 213 15.54 -14.44 1.89
N THR A 214 16.26 -13.32 1.86
CA THR A 214 17.63 -13.21 2.38
C THR A 214 17.73 -12.45 3.69
N MET A 215 16.68 -11.72 4.07
CA MET A 215 16.65 -10.89 5.27
C MET A 215 15.28 -10.91 5.93
N ARG A 216 15.27 -10.83 7.27
CA ARG A 216 14.04 -10.69 8.05
C ARG A 216 14.24 -9.86 9.32
N VAL A 217 13.12 -9.42 9.90
CA VAL A 217 13.05 -8.90 11.27
C VAL A 217 11.90 -9.57 12.00
N ARG A 218 12.15 -10.02 13.24
CA ARG A 218 11.11 -10.60 14.10
C ARG A 218 10.22 -9.50 14.68
N LEU A 219 8.92 -9.70 14.61
CA LEU A 219 7.90 -8.82 15.17
C LEU A 219 7.42 -9.33 16.54
N THR A 220 7.48 -8.46 17.53
CA THR A 220 6.96 -8.68 18.87
C THR A 220 5.64 -7.93 19.03
N PRO A 221 4.49 -8.63 19.22
CA PRO A 221 3.21 -7.98 19.45
C PRO A 221 3.23 -7.14 20.73
N LEU A 222 2.71 -5.91 20.63
CA LEU A 222 2.49 -4.99 21.75
C LEU A 222 1.00 -4.90 22.11
N SER A 223 0.11 -4.98 21.12
CA SER A 223 -1.35 -4.99 21.34
C SER A 223 -2.08 -5.60 20.14
N GLY A 224 -3.33 -6.02 20.35
CA GLY A 224 -4.16 -6.71 19.35
C GLY A 224 -4.40 -8.18 19.71
N ASN A 225 -5.37 -8.81 19.04
CA ASN A 225 -5.65 -10.23 19.23
C ASN A 225 -4.83 -11.07 18.25
N MET A 226 -3.87 -11.84 18.76
CA MET A 226 -3.01 -12.68 17.93
C MET A 226 -3.62 -14.05 17.62
N TYR A 227 -4.81 -14.36 18.17
CA TYR A 227 -5.50 -15.64 17.95
C TYR A 227 -4.65 -16.87 18.31
N GLY A 228 -3.81 -16.75 19.35
CA GLY A 228 -2.86 -17.81 19.76
C GLY A 228 -1.70 -18.04 18.80
N ARG A 229 -1.50 -17.17 17.81
CA ARG A 229 -0.40 -17.20 16.84
C ARG A 229 0.79 -16.37 17.33
N GLY A 230 1.97 -16.63 16.76
CA GLY A 230 3.20 -15.89 17.07
C GLY A 230 4.29 -16.20 16.04
N GLY A 231 5.52 -15.72 16.31
CA GLY A 231 6.63 -15.91 15.38
C GLY A 231 6.41 -15.16 14.07
N PHE A 232 5.97 -13.91 14.17
CA PHE A 232 5.72 -13.05 13.01
C PHE A 232 7.00 -12.34 12.58
N TYR A 233 7.14 -12.11 11.28
CA TYR A 233 8.30 -11.44 10.70
C TYR A 233 7.89 -10.47 9.59
N LEU A 234 8.71 -9.45 9.35
CA LEU A 234 8.85 -8.87 8.01
C LEU A 234 10.01 -9.59 7.31
N HIS A 235 9.89 -9.88 6.02
CA HIS A 235 10.96 -10.52 5.26
C HIS A 235 10.90 -10.17 3.77
N ASN A 236 12.02 -10.28 3.04
CA ASN A 236 12.14 -9.85 1.64
C ASN A 236 12.06 -11.00 0.63
N SER A 237 11.20 -12.01 0.87
CA SER A 237 10.93 -13.01 -0.17
C SER A 237 10.19 -12.40 -1.36
N HIS A 238 10.09 -13.15 -2.46
CA HIS A 238 9.40 -12.72 -3.68
C HIS A 238 8.37 -13.75 -4.17
N LYS A 239 7.73 -14.49 -3.25
CA LYS A 239 6.80 -15.57 -3.61
C LYS A 239 5.34 -15.13 -3.65
N GLY A 240 5.04 -13.91 -3.21
CA GLY A 240 3.69 -13.34 -3.25
C GLY A 240 2.70 -13.94 -2.25
N HIS A 241 3.17 -14.57 -1.16
CA HIS A 241 2.32 -15.07 -0.07
C HIS A 241 3.17 -15.34 1.19
N SER A 242 2.55 -15.60 2.35
CA SER A 242 3.25 -15.94 3.61
C SER A 242 2.36 -16.75 4.56
N MET A 243 2.93 -17.36 5.61
CA MET A 243 2.14 -18.06 6.66
C MET A 243 1.80 -17.15 7.85
N GLY A 244 1.43 -15.89 7.57
CA GLY A 244 1.14 -14.87 8.59
C GLY A 244 2.24 -13.86 8.88
N CYS A 245 3.36 -13.97 8.18
CA CYS A 245 4.39 -12.92 8.14
C CYS A 245 4.03 -11.87 7.08
N VAL A 246 4.84 -10.82 6.92
CA VAL A 246 4.67 -9.87 5.80
C VAL A 246 5.90 -9.96 4.91
N GLU A 247 5.66 -10.38 3.67
CA GLU A 247 6.62 -10.26 2.60
C GLU A 247 6.66 -8.78 2.18
N VAL A 248 7.85 -8.19 2.10
CA VAL A 248 8.04 -6.77 1.73
C VAL A 248 8.89 -6.72 0.48
N GLY A 249 8.33 -6.15 -0.58
CA GLY A 249 9.01 -5.90 -1.85
C GLY A 249 9.62 -4.51 -1.94
N PRO A 250 10.16 -4.15 -3.11
CA PRO A 250 10.70 -2.83 -3.34
C PRO A 250 9.61 -1.74 -3.31
N SER A 251 10.03 -0.49 -3.17
CA SER A 251 9.18 0.67 -3.38
C SER A 251 8.86 0.85 -4.86
N THR A 252 7.89 1.73 -5.16
CA THR A 252 7.59 2.15 -6.54
C THR A 252 8.78 2.76 -7.27
N ASP A 253 9.74 3.30 -6.51
CA ASP A 253 10.95 3.94 -7.04
C ASP A 253 12.15 2.96 -7.05
N GLY A 254 11.92 1.67 -6.79
CA GLY A 254 12.93 0.60 -6.84
C GLY A 254 13.76 0.42 -5.56
N LEU A 255 13.50 1.19 -4.50
CA LEU A 255 14.21 1.09 -3.22
C LEU A 255 13.78 -0.18 -2.46
N ASP A 256 14.72 -1.05 -2.11
CA ASP A 256 14.46 -2.20 -1.23
C ASP A 256 14.28 -1.78 0.23
N PHE A 257 13.30 -2.38 0.92
CA PHE A 257 12.98 -2.05 2.32
C PHE A 257 14.12 -2.39 3.28
N PHE A 258 14.75 -3.56 3.13
CA PHE A 258 15.81 -3.98 4.06
C PHE A 258 17.09 -3.18 3.84
N SER A 259 17.37 -2.77 2.62
CA SER A 259 18.43 -1.81 2.30
C SER A 259 18.19 -0.47 3.00
N ALA A 260 16.95 0.05 2.95
CA ALA A 260 16.57 1.25 3.68
C ALA A 260 16.68 1.06 5.20
N LEU A 261 16.32 -0.11 5.70
CA LEU A 261 16.40 -0.45 7.13
C LEU A 261 17.85 -0.57 7.62
N LEU A 262 18.75 -1.12 6.81
CA LEU A 262 20.19 -1.15 7.13
C LEU A 262 20.80 0.26 7.17
N ILE A 263 20.41 1.15 6.26
CA ILE A 263 20.81 2.57 6.30
C ILE A 263 20.31 3.22 7.60
N HIS A 264 19.06 2.94 8.01
CA HIS A 264 18.54 3.39 9.29
C HIS A 264 19.35 2.82 10.47
N ALA A 265 19.65 1.52 10.45
CA ALA A 265 20.44 0.83 11.48
C ALA A 265 21.86 1.40 11.63
N GLY A 266 22.46 1.87 10.53
CA GLY A 266 23.77 2.54 10.54
C GLY A 266 23.75 4.00 11.01
N SER A 267 22.56 4.62 11.14
CA SER A 267 22.44 6.04 11.46
C SER A 267 22.78 6.36 12.93
N PRO A 268 23.54 7.42 13.23
CA PRO A 268 23.81 7.86 14.61
C PRO A 268 22.56 8.22 15.40
N SER A 269 21.52 8.74 14.72
CA SER A 269 20.25 9.14 15.33
C SER A 269 19.16 8.08 15.23
N ARG A 270 19.54 6.81 14.97
CA ARG A 270 18.57 5.72 14.82
C ARG A 270 17.72 5.53 16.07
N LYS A 271 16.48 5.13 15.85
CA LYS A 271 15.61 4.66 16.94
C LYS A 271 15.91 3.18 17.17
N PRO A 272 16.32 2.73 18.37
CA PRO A 272 16.73 1.33 18.60
C PRO A 272 15.63 0.29 18.37
N ARG A 273 14.37 0.72 18.51
CA ARG A 273 13.18 -0.10 18.33
C ARG A 273 12.15 0.69 17.50
N MET A 274 11.65 0.09 16.43
CA MET A 274 10.57 0.65 15.64
C MET A 274 9.25 -0.04 15.95
N THR A 275 8.16 0.68 15.73
CA THR A 275 6.80 0.16 15.86
C THR A 275 6.13 0.01 14.50
N LEU A 276 5.37 -1.08 14.35
CA LEU A 276 4.57 -1.41 13.17
C LEU A 276 3.11 -1.52 13.57
N ARG A 277 2.25 -0.69 12.98
CA ARG A 277 0.80 -0.83 13.05
C ARG A 277 0.33 -1.71 11.89
N VAL A 278 -0.43 -2.76 12.19
CA VAL A 278 -1.16 -3.54 11.18
C VAL A 278 -2.62 -3.16 11.26
N LYS A 279 -3.16 -2.66 10.16
CA LYS A 279 -4.56 -2.24 10.09
C LYS A 279 -5.13 -2.51 8.70
N TYR A 280 -6.26 -3.21 8.66
CA TYR A 280 -7.05 -3.36 7.46
C TYR A 280 -8.19 -2.32 7.49
N SER A 281 -8.43 -1.65 6.36
CA SER A 281 -9.50 -0.66 6.21
C SER A 281 -10.88 -1.33 6.35
N PHE A 282 -11.01 -2.58 5.94
CA PHE A 282 -12.21 -3.41 6.10
C PHE A 282 -11.85 -4.90 6.11
N PRO A 283 -12.69 -5.80 6.66
CA PRO A 283 -12.37 -7.22 6.77
C PRO A 283 -12.05 -7.87 5.41
N GLU A 284 -12.75 -7.52 4.33
CA GLU A 284 -12.57 -8.11 3.00
C GLU A 284 -11.39 -7.53 2.22
N GLN A 285 -10.59 -6.66 2.83
CA GLN A 285 -9.43 -6.07 2.17
C GLN A 285 -8.41 -7.15 1.86
N THR A 286 -7.89 -7.19 0.63
CA THR A 286 -6.86 -8.17 0.30
C THR A 286 -5.48 -7.69 0.67
N THR A 287 -4.67 -8.69 0.99
CA THR A 287 -3.30 -8.53 1.51
C THR A 287 -2.28 -8.97 0.48
N LEU A 288 -2.61 -8.87 -0.81
CA LEU A 288 -1.75 -9.21 -1.96
C LEU A 288 -1.24 -7.93 -2.63
N GLY A 289 0.01 -7.54 -2.35
CA GLY A 289 0.58 -6.26 -2.77
C GLY A 289 1.66 -6.34 -3.84
N LYS A 290 1.62 -7.30 -4.77
CA LYS A 290 2.60 -7.47 -5.87
C LYS A 290 4.06 -7.65 -5.43
N THR A 291 4.28 -8.46 -4.41
CA THR A 291 5.64 -8.84 -4.01
C THR A 291 6.21 -10.01 -4.81
N LEU A 292 5.36 -10.71 -5.59
CA LEU A 292 5.77 -11.73 -6.56
C LEU A 292 6.48 -11.07 -7.75
N THR A 293 7.74 -11.45 -7.99
CA THR A 293 8.45 -11.07 -9.21
C THR A 293 8.22 -12.14 -10.29
N SER A 294 7.83 -11.71 -11.49
CA SER A 294 7.59 -12.60 -12.63
C SER A 294 8.93 -13.11 -13.18
N GLY A 295 9.46 -14.19 -12.61
CA GLY A 295 10.73 -14.77 -13.06
C GLY A 295 11.22 -15.99 -12.27
N GLY A 296 10.36 -16.66 -11.52
CA GLY A 296 10.65 -17.92 -10.82
C GLY A 296 9.93 -19.10 -11.43
#